data_AF-U2KWL3-F1
#
_entry.id   AF-U2KWL3-F1
#
_cell.length_a   1.000
_cell.length_b   1.000
_cell.length_c   1.000
_cell.angle_alpha   90.00
_cell.angle_beta   90.00
_cell.angle_gamma   90.00
#
_symmetry.space_group_name_H-M   'P 1'
#
loop_
_entity.id
_entity.type
_entity.pdbx_description
1 polymer ?
#
loop_
_entity_poly.entity_id
_entity_poly.type
_entity_poly.pdbx_seq_one_letter_code
_entity_poly.pdbx_strand_id
1 'polypeptide(L)'
;MKFTFDLTEQDYLDFNMFTVKNYQFYRRQRKLLRIILTLIPFGTGLIFWLLEGAERLGVDFIVGFLVAMIPLSILFWFGFPKFFDATMLRNAKKILFKEGKSNILGKRSLFLEEDKIRTVTE
;
A
#
# COMPACT_ATOMS: atom_id res chain seq x y z
N MET A 1 24.41 10.66 -26.95
CA MET A 1 23.61 9.52 -27.46
C MET A 1 22.11 9.86 -27.37
N LYS A 2 21.30 9.53 -28.39
CA LYS A 2 19.84 9.77 -28.39
C LYS A 2 19.09 8.46 -28.24
N PHE A 3 18.18 8.38 -27.27
CA PHE A 3 17.26 7.26 -27.09
C PHE A 3 15.83 7.74 -27.23
N THR A 4 15.05 7.03 -28.03
CA THR A 4 13.62 7.27 -28.16
C THR A 4 12.86 6.06 -27.67
N PHE A 5 11.90 6.28 -26.77
CA PHE A 5 11.03 5.23 -26.26
C PHE A 5 9.62 5.77 -26.13
N ASP A 6 8.64 4.88 -26.19
CA ASP A 6 7.25 5.19 -25.96
C ASP A 6 6.86 4.69 -24.58
N LEU A 7 6.47 5.59 -23.68
CA LEU A 7 6.11 5.21 -22.32
C LEU A 7 4.63 4.86 -22.27
N THR A 8 4.34 3.56 -22.12
CA THR A 8 2.97 3.08 -22.02
C THR A 8 2.43 3.19 -20.58
N GLU A 9 1.10 3.11 -20.43
CA GLU A 9 0.48 3.02 -19.10
C GLU A 9 0.99 1.80 -18.33
N GLN A 10 1.14 0.65 -19.00
CA GLN A 10 1.59 -0.58 -18.36
C GLN A 10 3.00 -0.43 -17.80
N ASP A 11 3.91 0.16 -18.57
CA ASP A 11 5.28 0.42 -18.11
C ASP A 11 5.32 1.30 -16.86
N TYR A 12 4.48 2.35 -16.84
CA TYR A 12 4.37 3.23 -15.68
C TYR A 12 3.85 2.48 -14.44
N LEU A 13 2.79 1.68 -14.59
CA LEU A 13 2.22 0.92 -13.48
C LEU A 13 3.19 -0.14 -12.96
N ASP A 14 3.85 -0.86 -13.86
CA ASP A 14 4.80 -1.91 -13.51
C ASP A 14 6.03 -1.34 -12.81
N PHE A 15 6.57 -0.20 -13.28
CA PHE A 15 7.67 0.49 -12.62
C PHE A 15 7.30 0.95 -11.20
N ASN A 16 6.12 1.53 -11.02
CA ASN A 16 5.65 1.97 -9.70
C ASN A 16 5.41 0.77 -8.78
N MET A 17 4.78 -0.29 -9.26
CA MET A 17 4.55 -1.51 -8.47
C MET A 17 5.85 -2.24 -8.15
N PHE A 18 6.82 -2.23 -9.05
CA PHE A 18 8.17 -2.73 -8.78
C PHE A 18 8.84 -1.95 -7.65
N THR A 19 8.73 -0.62 -7.67
CA THR A 19 9.27 0.24 -6.61
C THR A 19 8.62 -0.06 -5.26
N VAL A 20 7.28 -0.18 -5.22
CA VAL A 20 6.54 -0.52 -4.00
C VAL A 20 6.96 -1.89 -3.44
N LYS A 21 7.22 -2.88 -4.30
CA LYS A 21 7.61 -4.23 -3.87
C LYS A 21 9.05 -4.33 -3.37
N ASN A 22 9.98 -3.61 -3.99
CA ASN A 22 11.42 -3.79 -3.75
C ASN A 22 12.02 -2.74 -2.82
N TYR A 23 11.47 -1.53 -2.78
CA TYR A 23 12.07 -0.45 -2.02
C TYR A 23 11.87 -0.67 -0.51
N GLN A 24 12.92 -0.44 0.28
CA GLN A 24 12.93 -0.79 1.70
C GLN A 24 11.90 0.00 2.51
N PHE A 25 11.68 1.27 2.15
CA PHE A 25 10.68 2.12 2.79
C PHE A 25 9.27 1.53 2.69
N TYR A 26 8.81 1.17 1.49
CA TYR A 26 7.50 0.57 1.28
C TYR A 26 7.37 -0.81 1.94
N ARG A 27 8.44 -1.62 1.91
CA ARG A 27 8.46 -2.90 2.64
C ARG A 27 8.28 -2.71 4.15
N ARG A 28 8.97 -1.73 4.75
CA ARG A 28 8.81 -1.39 6.17
C ARG A 28 7.40 -0.89 6.47
N GLN A 29 6.88 0.05 5.68
CA GLN A 29 5.52 0.57 5.85
C GLN A 29 4.47 -0.54 5.75
N ARG A 30 4.55 -1.41 4.74
CA ARG A 30 3.65 -2.56 4.58
C ARG A 30 3.68 -3.47 5.80
N LYS A 31 4.88 -3.75 6.35
CA LYS A 31 5.03 -4.57 7.55
C LYS A 31 4.41 -3.89 8.78
N LEU A 32 4.66 -2.60 8.98
CA LEU A 32 4.10 -1.84 10.09
C LEU A 32 2.57 -1.78 10.02
N LEU A 33 2.01 -1.43 8.86
CA LEU A 33 0.56 -1.38 8.66
C LEU A 33 -0.09 -2.75 8.86
N ARG A 34 0.54 -3.83 8.40
CA ARG A 34 0.06 -5.20 8.63
C ARG A 34 -0.01 -5.51 10.13
N ILE A 35 1.04 -5.19 10.89
CA ILE A 35 1.09 -5.41 12.34
C ILE A 35 0.01 -4.58 13.03
N ILE A 36 -0.07 -3.28 12.73
CA ILE A 36 -1.05 -2.37 13.32
C ILE A 36 -2.47 -2.89 13.05
N LEU A 37 -2.80 -3.23 11.80
CA LEU A 37 -4.14 -3.68 11.43
C LEU A 37 -4.52 -5.01 12.09
N THR A 38 -3.56 -5.92 12.24
CA THR A 38 -3.78 -7.19 12.96
C THR A 38 -3.92 -6.98 14.48
N LEU A 39 -3.36 -5.93 15.05
CA LEU A 39 -3.44 -5.63 16.49
C LEU A 39 -4.65 -4.77 16.88
N ILE A 40 -5.22 -3.99 15.95
CA ILE A 40 -6.40 -3.15 16.20
C ILE A 40 -7.53 -3.91 16.93
N PRO A 41 -7.94 -5.12 16.49
CA PRO A 41 -9.01 -5.87 17.15
C PRO A 41 -8.72 -6.14 18.64
N PHE A 42 -7.47 -6.50 18.97
CA PHE A 42 -7.03 -6.71 20.36
C PHE A 42 -7.01 -5.39 21.15
N GLY A 43 -6.53 -4.31 20.54
CA GLY A 43 -6.56 -2.98 21.15
C GLY A 43 -7.98 -2.52 21.48
N THR A 44 -8.94 -2.76 20.59
CA THR A 44 -10.35 -2.44 20.85
C THR A 44 -10.93 -3.24 22.01
N GLY A 45 -10.57 -4.53 22.14
CA GLY A 45 -10.98 -5.33 23.29
C GLY A 45 -10.38 -4.86 24.61
N LEU A 46 -9.10 -4.47 24.60
CA LEU A 46 -8.43 -3.96 25.78
C LEU A 46 -9.09 -2.66 26.26
N ILE A 47 -9.41 -1.75 25.34
CA ILE A 47 -10.12 -0.50 25.68
C ILE A 47 -11.50 -0.81 26.25
N PHE A 48 -12.25 -1.72 25.63
CA PHE A 48 -13.56 -2.13 26.10
C PHE A 48 -13.49 -2.72 27.52
N TRP A 49 -12.50 -3.58 27.77
CA TRP A 49 -12.24 -4.17 29.08
C TRP A 49 -11.89 -3.13 30.15
N LEU A 50 -11.07 -2.12 29.80
CA LEU A 50 -10.72 -1.03 30.70
C LEU A 50 -11.90 -0.10 31.02
N LEU A 51 -12.82 0.11 30.06
CA LEU A 51 -13.96 1.02 30.23
C LEU A 51 -15.13 0.39 31.01
N GLU A 52 -15.45 -0.88 30.76
CA GLU A 52 -16.59 -1.54 31.42
C GLU A 52 -16.24 -2.17 32.78
N GLY A 53 -14.94 -2.36 33.06
CA GLY A 53 -14.44 -2.92 34.31
C GLY A 53 -14.43 -4.46 34.29
N ALA A 54 -13.30 -5.04 34.72
CA ALA A 54 -13.07 -6.48 34.69
C ALA A 54 -14.13 -7.31 35.45
N GLU A 55 -14.77 -6.73 36.47
CA GLU A 55 -15.78 -7.40 37.30
C GLU A 55 -17.11 -7.61 36.58
N ARG A 56 -17.41 -6.82 35.54
CA ARG A 56 -18.62 -7.00 34.71
C ARG A 56 -18.43 -8.01 33.59
N LEU A 57 -17.19 -8.27 33.21
CA LEU A 57 -16.83 -9.09 32.06
C LEU A 57 -16.52 -10.51 32.53
N GLY A 58 -17.56 -11.35 32.53
CA GLY A 58 -17.44 -12.77 32.84
C GLY A 58 -16.56 -13.53 31.83
N VAL A 59 -16.17 -14.75 32.18
CA VAL A 59 -15.33 -15.63 31.34
C VAL A 59 -15.92 -15.82 29.94
N ASP A 60 -17.25 -15.88 29.82
CA ASP A 60 -17.95 -16.03 28.55
C ASP A 60 -17.69 -14.86 27.58
N PHE A 61 -17.57 -13.64 28.10
CA PHE A 61 -17.22 -12.48 27.28
C PHE A 61 -15.80 -12.60 26.71
N ILE A 62 -14.84 -13.00 27.55
CA ILE A 62 -13.44 -13.17 27.13
C ILE A 62 -13.34 -14.25 26.06
N VAL A 63 -14.02 -15.38 26.26
CA VAL A 63 -14.05 -16.48 25.28
C VAL A 63 -14.71 -16.02 23.98
N GLY A 64 -15.87 -15.39 24.03
CA GLY A 64 -16.57 -14.87 22.85
C GLY A 64 -15.73 -13.83 22.08
N PHE A 65 -15.06 -12.94 22.81
CA PHE A 65 -14.16 -11.95 22.24
C PHE A 65 -12.97 -12.59 21.52
N LEU A 66 -12.29 -13.55 22.15
CA LEU A 66 -11.17 -14.26 21.51
C LEU A 66 -11.62 -15.04 20.28
N VAL A 67 -12.77 -15.73 20.36
CA VAL A 67 -13.35 -16.47 19.24
C VAL A 67 -13.69 -15.55 18.08
N ALA A 68 -14.11 -14.30 18.31
CA ALA A 68 -14.38 -13.34 17.26
C ALA A 68 -13.10 -12.67 16.70
N MET A 69 -12.17 -12.27 17.57
CA MET A 69 -11.01 -11.49 17.18
C MET A 69 -9.90 -12.31 16.51
N ILE A 70 -9.72 -13.57 16.89
CA ILE A 70 -8.68 -14.43 16.31
C ILE A 70 -8.93 -14.64 14.80
N PRO A 71 -10.13 -15.09 14.35
CA PRO A 71 -10.43 -15.21 12.92
C PRO A 71 -10.32 -13.88 12.17
N LEU A 72 -10.78 -12.79 12.79
CA LEU A 72 -10.69 -11.45 12.18
C LEU A 72 -9.24 -11.01 11.98
N SER A 73 -8.38 -11.28 12.97
CA SER A 73 -6.95 -10.97 12.91
C SER A 73 -6.24 -11.80 11.83
N ILE A 74 -6.61 -13.08 11.70
CA ILE A 74 -6.15 -13.97 10.63
C ILE A 74 -6.60 -13.41 9.26
N LEU A 75 -7.87 -13.04 9.12
CA LEU A 75 -8.41 -12.45 7.91
C LEU A 75 -7.63 -11.20 7.50
N PHE A 76 -7.36 -10.29 8.43
CA PHE A 76 -6.54 -9.11 8.14
C PHE A 76 -5.11 -9.47 7.79
N TRP A 77 -4.49 -10.42 8.49
CA TRP A 77 -3.12 -10.83 8.23
C TRP A 77 -2.93 -11.34 6.80
N PHE A 78 -3.89 -12.12 6.27
CA PHE A 78 -3.82 -12.69 4.92
C PHE A 78 -4.43 -11.79 3.84
N GLY A 79 -5.48 -11.02 4.17
CA GLY A 79 -6.17 -10.11 3.24
C GLY A 79 -5.41 -8.81 2.98
N PHE A 80 -4.75 -8.26 4.02
CA PHE A 80 -4.07 -6.97 3.94
C PHE A 80 -3.01 -6.89 2.83
N PRO A 81 -2.12 -7.89 2.65
CA PRO A 81 -1.13 -7.87 1.57
C PRO A 81 -1.75 -7.60 0.19
N LYS A 82 -2.87 -8.27 -0.14
CA LYS A 82 -3.56 -8.10 -1.43
C LYS A 82 -4.25 -6.74 -1.52
N PHE A 83 -4.88 -6.32 -0.42
CA PHE A 83 -5.54 -5.01 -0.34
C PHE A 83 -4.54 -3.85 -0.53
N PHE A 84 -3.37 -3.94 0.08
CA PHE A 84 -2.31 -2.93 -0.03
C PHE A 84 -1.82 -2.82 -1.48
N ASP A 85 -1.51 -3.95 -2.13
CA ASP A 85 -1.03 -3.95 -3.52
C ASP A 85 -2.11 -3.39 -4.47
N ALA A 86 -3.38 -3.75 -4.27
CA ALA A 86 -4.50 -3.21 -5.06
C ALA A 86 -4.71 -1.71 -4.84
N THR A 87 -4.52 -1.22 -3.61
CA THR A 87 -4.63 0.21 -3.28
C THR A 87 -3.50 1.01 -3.94
N MET A 88 -2.27 0.50 -3.90
CA MET A 88 -1.14 1.15 -4.57
C MET A 88 -1.32 1.21 -6.08
N LEU A 89 -1.80 0.11 -6.69
CA LEU A 89 -2.11 0.10 -8.13
C LEU A 89 -3.21 1.12 -8.48
N ARG A 90 -4.29 1.19 -7.69
CA ARG A 90 -5.36 2.17 -7.87
C ARG A 90 -4.84 3.60 -7.73
N ASN A 91 -3.94 3.85 -6.79
CA ASN A 91 -3.34 5.17 -6.60
C ASN A 91 -2.41 5.55 -7.76
N ALA A 92 -1.59 4.62 -8.25
CA ALA A 92 -0.76 4.83 -9.43
C ALA A 92 -1.61 5.17 -10.67
N LYS A 93 -2.69 4.41 -10.91
CA LYS A 93 -3.68 4.72 -11.95
C LYS A 93 -4.33 6.08 -11.75
N LYS A 94 -4.75 6.39 -10.51
CA LYS A 94 -5.34 7.70 -10.21
C LYS A 94 -4.37 8.83 -10.50
N ILE A 95 -3.09 8.73 -10.15
CA ILE A 95 -2.11 9.78 -10.48
C ILE A 95 -2.02 9.97 -11.99
N LEU A 96 -1.94 8.85 -12.73
CA LEU A 96 -1.87 8.87 -14.19
C LEU A 96 -3.08 9.55 -14.86
N PHE A 97 -4.30 9.27 -14.39
CA PHE A 97 -5.54 9.75 -15.02
C PHE A 97 -6.14 11.02 -14.39
N LYS A 98 -5.91 11.27 -13.10
CA LYS A 98 -6.53 12.37 -12.35
C LYS A 98 -5.75 13.67 -12.52
N GLU A 99 -4.45 13.60 -12.81
CA GLU A 99 -3.70 14.73 -13.34
C GLU A 99 -3.84 14.75 -14.86
N GLY A 100 -5.02 15.09 -15.40
CA GLY A 100 -5.29 15.22 -16.85
C GLY A 100 -4.44 16.26 -17.60
N LYS A 101 -3.29 16.66 -17.05
CA LYS A 101 -2.20 17.47 -17.60
C LYS A 101 -0.83 16.80 -17.51
N SER A 102 -0.74 15.61 -16.93
CA SER A 102 0.52 14.91 -16.78
C SER A 102 0.90 14.33 -18.15
N ASN A 103 1.63 15.12 -18.93
CA ASN A 103 2.26 14.66 -20.15
C ASN A 103 3.42 13.74 -19.73
N ILE A 104 3.09 12.56 -19.18
CA ILE A 104 4.04 11.52 -18.72
C ILE A 104 4.07 10.38 -19.75
N LEU A 105 2.93 10.03 -20.34
CA LEU A 105 2.81 8.96 -21.34
C LEU A 105 3.23 9.43 -22.75
N GLY A 106 3.44 8.47 -23.64
CA GLY A 106 3.75 8.73 -25.04
C GLY A 106 5.25 8.79 -25.33
N LYS A 107 5.57 9.21 -26.55
CA LYS A 107 6.94 9.18 -27.08
C LYS A 107 7.84 10.20 -26.38
N ARG A 108 9.02 9.72 -25.96
CA ARG A 108 10.05 10.51 -25.29
C ARG A 108 11.37 10.38 -25.99
N SER A 109 12.10 11.48 -26.05
CA SER A 109 13.49 11.50 -26.48
C SER A 109 14.39 11.86 -25.30
N LEU A 110 15.29 10.95 -24.93
CA LEU A 110 16.39 11.20 -24.00
C LEU A 110 17.65 11.52 -24.79
N PHE A 111 18.26 12.66 -24.48
CA PHE A 111 19.57 13.05 -24.98
C PHE A 111 20.56 12.94 -23.83
N LEU A 112 21.47 11.98 -23.95
CA LEU A 112 22.62 11.81 -23.06
C LEU A 112 23.77 12.63 -23.65
N GLU A 113 24.06 13.77 -23.03
CA GLU A 113 25.23 14.61 -23.29
C GLU A 113 26.33 14.24 -22.27
N GLU A 114 27.58 14.68 -22.48
CA GLU A 114 28.73 14.32 -21.64
C GLU A 114 28.56 14.72 -20.16
N ASP A 115 27.81 15.79 -19.87
CA ASP A 115 27.59 16.32 -18.52
C ASP A 115 26.15 16.26 -18.02
N LYS A 116 25.17 15.91 -18.89
CA LYS A 116 23.74 16.03 -18.54
C LYS A 116 22.82 15.11 -19.34
N ILE A 117 21.67 14.86 -18.74
CA ILE A 117 20.55 14.16 -19.35
C ILE A 117 19.46 15.17 -19.65
N ARG A 118 19.10 15.34 -20.93
CA ARG A 118 17.96 16.18 -21.35
C ARG A 118 16.80 15.31 -21.80
N THR A 119 15.62 15.56 -21.26
CA THR A 119 14.35 14.96 -21.68
C THR A 119 13.59 15.93 -22.58
N VAL A 120 13.17 15.47 -23.76
CA VAL A 120 12.27 16.22 -24.64
C VAL A 120 10.99 15.41 -24.83
N THR A 121 9.87 16.10 -24.69
CA THR A 121 8.53 15.54 -24.92
C THR A 121 7.98 16.17 -26.19
N GLU A 122 7.50 15.34 -27.12
CA GLU A 122 6.77 15.82 -28.32
C GLU A 122 5.36 16.29 -27.95
#